data_AF-A0A9P8HPC8-F1
#
_entry.id   AF-A0A9P8HPC8-F1
#
_cell.length_a   1.000
_cell.length_b   1.000
_cell.length_c   1.000
_cell.angle_alpha   90.00
_cell.angle_beta   90.00
_cell.angle_gamma   90.00
#
_symmetry.space_group_name_H-M   'P 1'
#
loop_
_entity.id
_entity.type
_entity.pdbx_description
1 polymer ?
#
loop_
_entity_poly.entity_id
_entity_poly.type
_entity_poly.pdbx_seq_one_letter_code
_entity_poly.pdbx_strand_id
1 'polypeptide(L)'
;MKNLFTLAVTLALAMTAAAAPSEIFERDGMVFDKRQCGCVAGQDHDVDLPCEDGPYEQMDIPLQAATLLEYRTREFALDDKPFSSFAYLIDATQIFIAALTASTQYQDIIEAEILCGDLEARVISWFLMLPLNKRELTVTPGLMDQLMFQSHMMMYTSLAFIHRPLSNLRYDPAEDISTCGPPPPPLEQNSGYTRIAHGVHSEKLFQAIRKQTQCLILLPMRAAQLSPFVICMIACSTIAYLVASKLALKADEAEAARSRIRISLATLRMYEDAWPRAKKILMELKRIAQSILQSATVSPTPSIDSQQLTDETTITASFFDNEWLCAFENTTS
;
A
#
# COMPACT_ATOMS: atom_id res chain seq x y z
N MET A 1 -23.53 3.64 -1.19
CA MET A 1 -23.23 3.90 0.25
C MET A 1 -23.12 2.65 1.13
N LYS A 2 -24.00 1.64 1.02
CA LYS A 2 -23.92 0.41 1.84
C LYS A 2 -22.64 -0.42 1.58
N ASN A 3 -22.16 -0.49 0.32
CA ASN A 3 -20.95 -1.26 -0.02
C ASN A 3 -19.64 -0.58 0.40
N LEU A 4 -19.57 0.76 0.40
CA LEU A 4 -18.44 1.51 0.96
C LEU A 4 -18.35 1.33 2.49
N PHE A 5 -19.49 1.19 3.16
CA PHE A 5 -19.58 0.96 4.60
C PHE A 5 -19.08 -0.45 4.96
N THR A 6 -19.48 -1.47 4.19
CA THR A 6 -18.98 -2.83 4.36
C THR A 6 -17.48 -2.92 4.10
N LEU A 7 -16.97 -2.27 3.05
CA LEU A 7 -15.53 -2.25 2.74
C LEU A 7 -14.73 -1.52 3.85
N ALA A 8 -15.23 -0.39 4.34
CA ALA A 8 -14.63 0.36 5.44
C ALA A 8 -14.65 -0.43 6.76
N VAL A 9 -15.71 -1.21 7.01
CA VAL A 9 -15.82 -2.11 8.17
C VAL A 9 -14.85 -3.28 8.04
N THR A 10 -14.73 -3.92 6.87
CA THR A 10 -13.75 -4.99 6.64
C THR A 10 -12.31 -4.49 6.77
N LEU A 11 -12.01 -3.29 6.25
CA LEU A 11 -10.69 -2.65 6.35
C LEU A 11 -10.37 -2.21 7.80
N ALA A 12 -11.35 -1.70 8.54
CA ALA A 12 -11.20 -1.35 9.95
C ALA A 12 -11.05 -2.58 10.86
N LEU A 13 -11.71 -3.70 10.51
CA LEU A 13 -11.59 -4.98 11.20
C LEU A 13 -10.25 -5.68 10.92
N ALA A 14 -9.75 -5.61 9.68
CA ALA A 14 -8.42 -6.12 9.34
C ALA A 14 -7.30 -5.40 10.13
N MET A 15 -7.45 -4.10 10.37
CA MET A 15 -6.51 -3.33 11.21
C MET A 15 -6.62 -3.63 12.72
N THR A 16 -7.73 -4.22 13.18
CA THR A 16 -7.95 -4.56 14.61
C THR A 16 -7.75 -6.04 14.93
N ALA A 17 -7.77 -6.93 13.93
CA ALA A 17 -7.40 -8.34 14.09
C ALA A 17 -5.93 -8.53 14.56
N ALA A 18 -5.08 -7.52 14.34
CA ALA A 18 -3.70 -7.49 14.83
C ALA A 18 -3.57 -7.07 16.32
N ALA A 19 -4.66 -6.73 17.03
CA ALA A 19 -4.60 -6.21 18.40
C ALA A 19 -5.71 -6.75 19.33
N ALA A 20 -5.43 -7.88 20.00
CA ALA A 20 -5.97 -8.35 21.29
C ALA A 20 -7.52 -8.49 21.52
N PRO A 21 -7.97 -9.30 22.51
CA PRO A 21 -9.31 -9.87 22.55
C PRO A 21 -10.27 -9.04 23.42
N SER A 22 -11.02 -8.12 22.81
CA SER A 22 -12.27 -7.64 23.41
C SER A 22 -13.46 -7.99 22.52
N GLU A 23 -14.55 -8.50 23.10
CA GLU A 23 -15.67 -9.12 22.39
C GLU A 23 -16.76 -8.14 21.92
N ILE A 24 -16.66 -6.86 22.29
CA ILE A 24 -17.61 -5.80 21.93
C ILE A 24 -16.82 -4.52 21.67
N PHE A 25 -17.09 -3.85 20.54
CA PHE A 25 -16.48 -2.55 20.22
C PHE A 25 -17.55 -1.50 19.90
N GLU A 26 -17.35 -0.29 20.42
CA GLU A 26 -18.24 0.86 20.24
C GLU A 26 -17.42 2.02 19.64
N ARG A 27 -17.87 2.53 18.48
CA ARG A 27 -17.32 3.74 17.86
C ARG A 27 -18.43 4.48 17.11
N ASP A 28 -18.56 5.77 17.39
CA ASP A 28 -19.59 6.68 16.85
C ASP A 28 -21.06 6.25 17.15
N GLY A 29 -21.31 5.65 18.33
CA GLY A 29 -22.66 5.33 18.81
C GLY A 29 -23.30 4.06 18.22
N MET A 30 -22.52 3.23 17.52
CA MET A 30 -22.95 1.91 17.04
C MET A 30 -22.14 0.80 17.72
N VAL A 31 -22.87 -0.18 18.28
CA VAL A 31 -22.33 -1.37 18.97
C VAL A 31 -22.21 -2.52 17.96
N PHE A 32 -21.03 -3.10 17.82
CA PHE A 32 -20.80 -4.24 16.92
C PHE A 32 -20.31 -5.48 17.70
N ASP A 33 -21.00 -6.61 17.51
CA ASP A 33 -20.69 -7.93 18.10
C ASP A 33 -19.77 -8.73 17.15
N LYS A 34 -18.62 -9.21 17.67
CA LYS A 34 -17.66 -10.03 16.93
C LYS A 34 -18.26 -11.31 16.34
N ARG A 35 -19.35 -11.84 16.92
CA ARG A 35 -20.01 -13.08 16.45
C ARG A 35 -20.66 -12.96 15.08
N GLN A 36 -20.86 -11.74 14.57
CA GLN A 36 -21.42 -11.52 13.24
C GLN A 36 -20.35 -11.45 12.13
N CYS A 37 -19.06 -11.42 12.49
CA CYS A 37 -17.94 -11.25 11.56
C CYS A 37 -17.31 -12.58 11.07
N GLY A 38 -17.71 -13.72 11.62
CA GLY A 38 -17.25 -15.04 11.17
C GLY A 38 -17.73 -15.45 9.78
N CYS A 39 -18.63 -14.68 9.16
CA CYS A 39 -19.36 -15.10 7.96
C CYS A 39 -18.84 -14.53 6.63
N VAL A 40 -17.94 -13.54 6.63
CA VAL A 40 -17.53 -12.86 5.37
C VAL A 40 -16.31 -13.50 4.70
N ALA A 41 -15.52 -14.27 5.44
CA ALA A 41 -14.47 -15.11 4.88
C ALA A 41 -15.05 -16.50 4.57
N GLY A 42 -15.86 -16.61 3.50
CA GLY A 42 -16.28 -17.92 2.99
C GLY A 42 -17.73 -18.08 2.55
N GLN A 43 -18.57 -17.04 2.59
CA GLN A 43 -19.88 -17.09 1.93
C GLN A 43 -19.80 -16.53 0.51
N ASP A 44 -20.07 -17.41 -0.46
CA ASP A 44 -20.28 -17.05 -1.86
C ASP A 44 -21.62 -16.32 -1.95
N HIS A 45 -21.56 -14.99 -1.85
CA HIS A 45 -22.73 -14.16 -2.13
C HIS A 45 -22.80 -13.97 -3.63
N ASP A 46 -23.80 -14.60 -4.25
CA ASP A 46 -24.16 -14.49 -5.67
C ASP A 46 -24.75 -13.11 -5.94
N VAL A 47 -23.89 -12.09 -5.85
CA VAL A 47 -24.23 -10.70 -6.16
C VAL A 47 -23.32 -10.22 -7.27
N ASP A 48 -23.91 -9.52 -8.22
CA ASP A 48 -23.16 -8.95 -9.34
C ASP A 48 -22.18 -7.87 -8.88
N LEU A 49 -21.12 -7.67 -9.66
CA LEU A 49 -20.15 -6.62 -9.44
C LEU A 49 -20.76 -5.25 -9.72
N PRO A 50 -20.36 -4.21 -8.95
CA PRO A 50 -20.87 -2.85 -9.17
C PRO A 50 -20.47 -2.30 -10.55
N CYS A 51 -21.31 -1.44 -11.12
CA CYS A 51 -20.99 -0.69 -12.33
C CYS A 51 -20.06 0.51 -12.04
N GLU A 52 -19.62 1.21 -13.10
CA GLU A 52 -18.87 2.46 -12.98
C GLU A 52 -19.73 3.61 -12.44
N ASP A 53 -19.07 4.65 -11.90
CA ASP A 53 -19.73 5.83 -11.33
C ASP A 53 -20.60 6.57 -12.37
N GLY A 54 -20.10 6.77 -13.60
CA GLY A 54 -20.83 7.52 -14.64
C GLY A 54 -22.23 6.94 -14.95
N PRO A 55 -22.35 5.65 -15.31
CA PRO A 55 -23.64 4.98 -15.48
C PRO A 55 -24.52 5.03 -14.22
N TYR A 56 -23.94 4.88 -13.03
CA TYR A 56 -24.69 4.95 -11.77
C TYR A 56 -25.27 6.36 -11.52
N GLU A 57 -24.47 7.41 -11.71
CA GLU A 57 -24.88 8.81 -11.56
C GLU A 57 -25.97 9.23 -12.55
N GLN A 58 -25.94 8.63 -13.75
CA GLN A 58 -26.94 8.84 -14.79
C GLN A 58 -28.19 7.95 -14.63
N MET A 59 -28.20 7.08 -13.61
CA MET A 59 -29.23 6.06 -13.40
C MET A 59 -29.39 5.08 -14.59
N ASP A 60 -28.33 4.91 -15.38
CA ASP A 60 -28.25 4.00 -16.53
C ASP A 60 -27.41 2.76 -16.16
N ILE A 61 -27.87 2.01 -15.17
CA ILE A 61 -27.14 0.85 -14.65
C ILE A 61 -27.20 -0.29 -15.68
N PRO A 62 -26.05 -0.86 -16.11
CA PRO A 62 -26.04 -1.94 -17.08
C PRO A 62 -26.89 -3.13 -16.63
N LEU A 63 -27.75 -3.62 -17.52
CA LEU A 63 -28.64 -4.77 -17.25
C LEU A 63 -27.86 -6.09 -17.12
N GLN A 64 -26.68 -6.18 -17.70
CA GLN A 64 -25.78 -7.33 -17.61
C GLN A 64 -24.54 -6.94 -16.81
N ALA A 65 -24.66 -6.99 -15.48
CA ALA A 65 -23.53 -6.76 -14.61
C ALA A 65 -22.56 -7.97 -14.67
N ALA A 66 -21.26 -7.70 -14.53
CA ALA A 66 -20.28 -8.76 -14.48
C ALA A 66 -20.36 -9.49 -13.14
N THR A 67 -20.23 -10.80 -13.12
CA THR A 67 -20.21 -11.59 -11.88
C THR A 67 -18.81 -11.62 -11.28
N LEU A 68 -18.73 -11.89 -9.97
CA LEU A 68 -17.46 -12.09 -9.30
C LEU A 68 -16.67 -13.28 -9.89
N LEU A 69 -17.37 -14.33 -10.33
CA LEU A 69 -16.75 -15.49 -10.96
C LEU A 69 -16.08 -15.10 -12.29
N GLU A 70 -16.77 -14.36 -13.16
CA GLU A 70 -16.21 -13.89 -14.43
C GLU A 70 -14.95 -13.05 -14.21
N TYR A 71 -14.93 -12.20 -13.18
CA TYR A 71 -13.73 -11.43 -12.82
C TYR A 71 -12.59 -12.32 -12.32
N ARG A 72 -12.89 -13.32 -11.49
CA ARG A 72 -11.90 -14.24 -10.90
C ARG A 72 -11.30 -15.22 -11.90
N THR A 73 -11.93 -15.43 -13.04
CA THR A 73 -11.44 -16.32 -14.12
C THR A 73 -11.10 -15.55 -15.40
N ARG A 74 -10.90 -14.23 -15.30
CA ARG A 74 -10.72 -13.34 -16.46
C ARG A 74 -9.49 -13.68 -17.29
N GLU A 75 -8.47 -14.29 -16.70
CA GLU A 75 -7.27 -14.77 -17.38
C GLU A 75 -7.53 -15.92 -18.37
N PHE A 76 -8.68 -16.59 -18.25
CA PHE A 76 -9.12 -17.67 -19.13
C PHE A 76 -10.24 -17.25 -20.08
N ALA A 77 -10.71 -16.00 -20.00
CA ALA A 77 -11.75 -15.49 -20.87
C ALA A 77 -11.22 -15.33 -22.30
N LEU A 78 -12.01 -15.73 -23.30
CA LEU A 78 -11.65 -15.56 -24.72
C LEU A 78 -11.83 -14.12 -25.18
N ASP A 79 -12.77 -13.40 -24.56
CA ASP A 79 -13.10 -12.02 -24.87
C ASP A 79 -12.68 -11.10 -23.71
N ASP A 80 -12.13 -9.94 -24.05
CA ASP A 80 -11.81 -8.89 -23.09
C ASP A 80 -13.10 -8.25 -22.56
N LYS A 81 -13.56 -8.74 -21.40
CA LYS A 81 -14.70 -8.16 -20.68
C LYS A 81 -14.23 -6.96 -19.84
N PRO A 82 -14.83 -5.76 -20.01
CA PRO A 82 -14.49 -4.62 -19.16
C PRO A 82 -15.04 -4.81 -17.74
N PHE A 83 -14.24 -4.45 -16.75
CA PHE A 83 -14.67 -4.41 -15.35
C PHE A 83 -14.59 -2.98 -14.79
N SER A 84 -15.46 -2.67 -13.84
CA SER A 84 -15.50 -1.35 -13.20
C SER A 84 -14.34 -1.17 -12.22
N SER A 85 -14.04 0.08 -11.85
CA SER A 85 -13.06 0.34 -10.77
C SER A 85 -13.44 -0.27 -9.42
N PHE A 86 -14.73 -0.48 -9.16
CA PHE A 86 -15.17 -1.18 -7.96
C PHE A 86 -14.74 -2.64 -7.96
N ALA A 87 -14.83 -3.34 -9.09
CA ALA A 87 -14.39 -4.72 -9.20
C ALA A 87 -12.89 -4.85 -8.86
N TYR A 88 -12.06 -3.97 -9.44
CA TYR A 88 -10.63 -3.93 -9.16
C TYR A 88 -10.31 -3.57 -7.70
N LEU A 89 -11.08 -2.65 -7.10
CA LEU A 89 -10.93 -2.29 -5.68
C LEU A 89 -11.31 -3.44 -4.74
N ILE A 90 -12.35 -4.21 -5.06
CA ILE A 90 -12.75 -5.39 -4.28
C ILE A 90 -11.61 -6.42 -4.25
N ASP A 91 -11.03 -6.70 -5.42
CA ASP A 91 -9.90 -7.62 -5.53
C ASP A 91 -8.65 -7.09 -4.82
N ALA A 92 -8.32 -5.81 -5.03
CA ALA A 92 -7.21 -5.13 -4.36
C ALA A 92 -7.36 -5.19 -2.83
N THR A 93 -8.58 -5.06 -2.31
CA THR A 93 -8.88 -5.17 -0.89
C THR A 93 -8.62 -6.60 -0.37
N GLN A 94 -9.02 -7.63 -1.12
CA GLN A 94 -8.77 -9.03 -0.75
C GLN A 94 -7.27 -9.34 -0.71
N ILE A 95 -6.52 -8.91 -1.73
CA ILE A 95 -5.06 -9.05 -1.79
C ILE A 95 -4.41 -8.30 -0.61
N PHE A 96 -4.85 -7.08 -0.31
CA PHE A 96 -4.32 -6.28 0.79
C PHE A 96 -4.55 -6.93 2.16
N ILE A 97 -5.73 -7.47 2.43
CA ILE A 97 -6.03 -8.17 3.68
C ILE A 97 -5.15 -9.43 3.82
N ALA A 98 -4.98 -10.18 2.72
CA ALA A 98 -4.11 -11.35 2.71
C ALA A 98 -2.64 -10.96 2.99
N ALA A 99 -2.15 -9.88 2.39
CA ALA A 99 -0.80 -9.34 2.62
C ALA A 99 -0.59 -8.89 4.08
N LEU A 100 -1.55 -8.16 4.65
CA LEU A 100 -1.49 -7.73 6.04
C LEU A 100 -1.43 -8.94 6.99
N THR A 101 -2.28 -9.94 6.76
CA THR A 101 -2.34 -11.16 7.58
C THR A 101 -1.01 -11.94 7.48
N ALA A 102 -0.56 -12.21 6.26
CA ALA A 102 0.68 -12.95 6.00
C ALA A 102 1.93 -12.25 6.54
N SER A 103 1.94 -10.91 6.61
CA SER A 103 3.08 -10.16 7.15
C SER A 103 3.30 -10.38 8.66
N THR A 104 2.34 -10.98 9.35
CA THR A 104 2.36 -11.17 10.82
C THR A 104 2.16 -12.62 11.26
N GLN A 105 1.70 -13.50 10.39
CA GLN A 105 1.27 -14.86 10.72
C GLN A 105 2.04 -15.89 9.87
N TYR A 106 3.29 -16.12 10.23
CA TYR A 106 4.13 -17.20 9.72
C TYR A 106 4.90 -17.85 10.87
N GLN A 107 5.15 -19.16 10.79
CA GLN A 107 5.81 -19.95 11.82
C GLN A 107 7.34 -19.90 11.68
N ASP A 108 7.83 -19.88 10.44
CA ASP A 108 9.26 -19.83 10.12
C ASP A 108 9.54 -19.01 8.86
N ILE A 109 10.84 -18.84 8.57
CA ILE A 109 11.31 -18.06 7.41
C ILE A 109 10.94 -18.70 6.06
N ILE A 110 10.82 -20.03 6.01
CA ILE A 110 10.49 -20.75 4.76
C ILE A 110 9.03 -20.49 4.41
N GLU A 111 8.14 -20.58 5.40
CA GLU A 111 6.73 -20.22 5.22
C GLU A 111 6.57 -18.75 4.82
N ALA A 112 7.31 -17.84 5.46
CA ALA A 112 7.28 -16.41 5.14
C ALA A 112 7.70 -16.14 3.67
N GLU A 113 8.73 -16.82 3.16
CA GLU A 113 9.16 -16.72 1.76
C GLU A 113 8.10 -17.20 0.77
N ILE A 114 7.48 -18.36 1.04
CA ILE A 114 6.43 -18.92 0.18
C ILE A 114 5.25 -17.95 0.12
N LEU A 115 4.76 -17.51 1.27
CA LEU A 115 3.65 -16.55 1.37
C LEU A 115 3.99 -15.23 0.66
N CYS A 116 5.23 -14.74 0.81
CA CYS A 116 5.70 -13.55 0.13
C CYS A 116 5.67 -13.72 -1.39
N GLY A 117 6.18 -14.84 -1.92
CA GLY A 117 6.19 -15.13 -3.36
C GLY A 117 4.78 -15.23 -3.96
N ASP A 118 3.87 -15.95 -3.28
CA ASP A 118 2.49 -16.11 -3.72
C ASP A 118 1.72 -14.77 -3.75
N LEU A 119 1.91 -13.94 -2.72
CA LEU A 119 1.26 -12.63 -2.65
C LEU A 119 1.87 -11.61 -3.62
N GLU A 120 3.18 -11.64 -3.82
CA GLU A 120 3.85 -10.84 -4.85
C GLU A 120 3.28 -11.18 -6.23
N ALA A 121 3.15 -12.47 -6.56
CA ALA A 121 2.56 -12.91 -7.82
C ALA A 121 1.11 -12.41 -8.00
N ARG A 122 0.29 -12.41 -6.95
CA ARG A 122 -1.07 -11.85 -6.99
C ARG A 122 -1.09 -10.35 -7.25
N VAL A 123 -0.21 -9.59 -6.59
CA VAL A 123 -0.11 -8.14 -6.81
C VAL A 123 0.35 -7.83 -8.23
N ILE A 124 1.36 -8.54 -8.74
CA ILE A 124 1.88 -8.34 -10.10
C ILE A 124 0.80 -8.71 -11.13
N SER A 125 0.15 -9.86 -10.96
CA SER A 125 -0.95 -10.29 -11.83
C SER A 125 -2.09 -9.27 -11.84
N TRP A 126 -2.45 -8.70 -10.70
CA TRP A 126 -3.45 -7.64 -10.62
C TRP A 126 -3.10 -6.46 -11.53
N PHE A 127 -1.87 -5.94 -11.46
CA PHE A 127 -1.42 -4.84 -12.32
C PHE A 127 -1.37 -5.20 -13.81
N LEU A 128 -0.87 -6.40 -14.14
CA LEU A 128 -0.71 -6.83 -15.53
C LEU A 128 -2.06 -7.07 -16.23
N MET A 129 -3.07 -7.49 -15.46
CA MET A 129 -4.43 -7.75 -15.95
C MET A 129 -5.31 -6.49 -15.95
N LEU A 130 -4.78 -5.31 -15.61
CA LEU A 130 -5.53 -4.06 -15.74
C LEU A 130 -5.59 -3.60 -17.20
N PRO A 131 -6.75 -3.12 -17.68
CA PRO A 131 -6.81 -2.39 -18.94
C PRO A 131 -6.03 -1.08 -18.83
N LEU A 132 -5.52 -0.58 -19.96
CA LEU A 132 -4.61 0.58 -20.02
C LEU A 132 -5.15 1.81 -19.26
N ASN A 133 -6.43 2.11 -19.41
CA ASN A 133 -7.09 3.26 -18.78
C ASN A 133 -7.23 3.15 -17.25
N LYS A 134 -7.10 1.94 -16.68
CA LYS A 134 -7.11 1.71 -15.22
C LYS A 134 -5.70 1.57 -14.67
N ARG A 135 -4.77 1.13 -15.52
CA ARG A 135 -3.34 1.00 -15.21
C ARG A 135 -2.63 2.35 -15.19
N GLU A 136 -3.00 3.26 -16.08
CA GLU A 136 -2.45 4.62 -16.15
C GLU A 136 -3.38 5.60 -15.44
N LEU A 137 -3.02 5.97 -14.21
CA LEU A 137 -3.79 6.94 -13.43
C LEU A 137 -3.73 8.32 -14.09
N THR A 138 -4.89 8.82 -14.53
CA THR A 138 -5.01 10.14 -15.15
C THR A 138 -4.91 11.24 -14.07
N VAL A 139 -4.06 12.24 -14.33
CA VAL A 139 -3.73 13.33 -13.37
C VAL A 139 -4.66 14.55 -13.51
N THR A 140 -5.60 14.52 -14.46
CA THR A 140 -6.51 15.65 -14.70
C THR A 140 -7.35 15.94 -13.45
N PRO A 141 -7.26 17.17 -12.87
CA PRO A 141 -8.03 17.54 -11.69
C PRO A 141 -9.54 17.34 -11.92
N GLY A 142 -10.20 16.69 -10.98
CA GLY A 142 -11.64 16.39 -11.06
C GLY A 142 -12.01 15.15 -11.90
N LEU A 143 -11.05 14.53 -12.59
CA LEU A 143 -11.25 13.33 -13.40
C LEU A 143 -10.47 12.11 -12.89
N MET A 144 -9.76 12.24 -11.76
CA MET A 144 -8.99 11.12 -11.21
C MET A 144 -9.93 10.05 -10.65
N ASP A 145 -9.77 8.82 -11.14
CA ASP A 145 -10.43 7.64 -10.62
C ASP A 145 -9.91 7.33 -9.20
N GLN A 146 -10.67 7.76 -8.18
CA GLN A 146 -10.27 7.64 -6.78
C GLN A 146 -10.20 6.18 -6.32
N LEU A 147 -11.02 5.30 -6.91
CA LEU A 147 -11.04 3.87 -6.56
C LEU A 147 -9.79 3.18 -7.11
N MET A 148 -9.39 3.48 -8.34
CA MET A 148 -8.12 2.98 -8.88
C MET A 148 -6.92 3.56 -8.14
N PHE A 149 -6.93 4.85 -7.82
CA PHE A 149 -5.88 5.45 -6.99
C PHE A 149 -5.74 4.72 -5.65
N GLN A 150 -6.85 4.47 -4.95
CA GLN A 150 -6.83 3.73 -3.68
C GLN A 150 -6.33 2.28 -3.88
N SER A 151 -6.72 1.62 -4.97
CA SER A 151 -6.29 0.25 -5.28
C SER A 151 -4.79 0.17 -5.56
N HIS A 152 -4.22 1.14 -6.30
CA HIS A 152 -2.78 1.23 -6.51
C HIS A 152 -2.03 1.44 -5.20
N MET A 153 -2.53 2.34 -4.34
CA MET A 153 -1.98 2.55 -3.00
C MET A 153 -2.00 1.25 -2.18
N MET A 154 -3.10 0.48 -2.23
CA MET A 154 -3.19 -0.83 -1.58
C MET A 154 -2.12 -1.78 -2.09
N MET A 155 -1.97 -1.95 -3.41
CA MET A 155 -0.99 -2.88 -4.00
C MET A 155 0.45 -2.57 -3.60
N TYR A 156 0.87 -1.31 -3.68
CA TYR A 156 2.22 -0.93 -3.26
C TYR A 156 2.41 -1.09 -1.74
N THR A 157 1.37 -0.87 -0.95
CA THR A 157 1.43 -1.12 0.50
C THR A 157 1.50 -2.62 0.82
N SER A 158 0.79 -3.46 0.06
CA SER A 158 0.86 -4.93 0.19
C SER A 158 2.29 -5.42 -0.06
N LEU A 159 2.94 -4.96 -1.13
CA LEU A 159 4.34 -5.28 -1.41
C LEU A 159 5.27 -4.83 -0.27
N ALA A 160 5.03 -3.64 0.29
CA ALA A 160 5.79 -3.18 1.44
C ALA A 160 5.58 -4.09 2.67
N PHE A 161 4.35 -4.53 2.94
CA PHE A 161 4.07 -5.41 4.07
C PHE A 161 4.66 -6.82 3.93
N ILE A 162 4.59 -7.44 2.76
CA ILE A 162 5.12 -8.80 2.59
C ILE A 162 6.65 -8.84 2.58
N HIS A 163 7.30 -7.78 2.09
CA HIS A 163 8.77 -7.72 2.04
C HIS A 163 9.41 -7.15 3.32
N ARG A 164 8.69 -6.35 4.11
CA ARG A 164 9.24 -5.73 5.34
C ARG A 164 9.82 -6.77 6.32
N PRO A 165 9.13 -7.87 6.68
CA PRO A 165 9.65 -8.86 7.62
C PRO A 165 10.88 -9.62 7.10
N LEU A 166 11.01 -9.76 5.78
CA LEU A 166 12.11 -10.45 5.10
C LEU A 166 13.26 -9.52 4.71
N SER A 167 13.10 -8.20 4.90
CA SER A 167 14.12 -7.21 4.57
C SER A 167 15.22 -7.11 5.64
N ASN A 168 16.31 -6.40 5.32
CA ASN A 168 17.36 -6.07 6.29
C ASN A 168 16.95 -4.96 7.28
N LEU A 169 15.74 -4.38 7.14
CA LEU A 169 15.33 -3.27 8.00
C LEU A 169 14.86 -3.83 9.34
N ARG A 170 15.68 -3.61 10.36
CA ARG A 170 15.37 -3.97 11.74
C ARG A 170 14.25 -3.10 12.29
N TYR A 171 13.47 -3.69 13.18
CA TYR A 171 12.48 -2.98 13.97
C TYR A 171 13.17 -1.93 14.87
N ASP A 172 12.70 -0.68 14.83
CA ASP A 172 13.12 0.38 15.74
C ASP A 172 12.01 0.65 16.78
N PRO A 173 12.31 0.70 18.09
CA PRO A 173 11.29 0.97 19.12
C PRO A 173 10.50 2.27 18.94
N ALA A 174 11.02 3.23 18.16
CA ALA A 174 10.26 4.42 17.81
C ALA A 174 8.99 4.10 17.01
N GLU A 175 8.94 2.97 16.29
CA GLU A 175 7.79 2.54 15.49
C GLU A 175 6.52 2.34 16.36
N ASP A 176 6.66 1.96 17.64
CA ASP A 176 5.55 1.78 18.61
C ASP A 176 4.70 3.05 18.85
N ILE A 177 5.20 4.22 18.46
CA ILE A 177 4.45 5.49 18.56
C ILE A 177 3.27 5.51 17.55
N SER A 178 3.35 4.71 16.48
CA SER A 178 2.38 4.70 15.38
C SER A 178 1.05 4.05 15.75
N THR A 179 -0.07 4.70 15.39
CA THR A 179 -1.42 4.13 15.53
C THR A 179 -2.03 3.57 14.25
N CYS A 180 -1.28 3.60 13.15
CA CYS A 180 -1.65 2.96 11.88
C CYS A 180 -1.06 1.54 11.72
N GLY A 181 -0.53 0.97 12.81
CA GLY A 181 0.32 -0.24 12.85
C GLY A 181 1.80 0.13 12.61
N PRO A 182 2.82 -0.70 12.94
CA PRO A 182 2.87 -2.14 13.34
C PRO A 182 3.66 -2.39 14.68
N PRO A 183 3.99 -3.61 15.24
CA PRO A 183 4.83 -4.69 14.64
C PRO A 183 4.50 -6.17 15.03
N PRO A 184 5.02 -7.17 14.28
CA PRO A 184 5.93 -8.09 14.96
C PRO A 184 7.35 -7.98 14.38
N PRO A 185 8.39 -8.02 15.24
CA PRO A 185 9.77 -8.08 14.78
C PRO A 185 10.01 -9.34 13.95
N PRO A 186 11.01 -9.36 13.06
CA PRO A 186 11.42 -10.58 12.38
C PRO A 186 11.75 -11.65 13.42
N LEU A 187 11.47 -12.92 13.10
CA LEU A 187 12.15 -14.05 13.75
C LEU A 187 13.64 -13.70 13.88
N GLU A 188 14.22 -13.93 15.06
CA GLU A 188 15.65 -13.67 15.26
C GLU A 188 16.46 -14.30 14.11
N GLN A 189 17.47 -13.57 13.62
CA GLN A 189 18.35 -13.93 12.49
C GLN A 189 19.26 -15.14 12.79
N ASN A 190 18.72 -16.18 13.44
CA ASN A 190 19.39 -17.46 13.72
C ASN A 190 19.08 -18.53 12.67
N SER A 191 18.22 -18.26 11.69
CA SER A 191 18.08 -19.13 10.53
C SER A 191 19.22 -18.84 9.56
N GLY A 192 19.75 -19.87 8.89
CA GLY A 192 20.81 -19.77 7.87
C GLY A 192 20.40 -18.99 6.60
N TYR A 193 19.44 -18.07 6.71
CA TYR A 193 19.00 -17.18 5.66
C TYR A 193 20.11 -16.19 5.33
N THR A 194 20.58 -16.23 4.09
CA THR A 194 21.76 -15.46 3.70
C THR A 194 21.45 -13.96 3.67
N ARG A 195 22.41 -13.13 4.10
CA ARG A 195 22.33 -11.66 4.01
C ARG A 195 21.99 -11.15 2.60
N ILE A 196 22.31 -11.93 1.56
CA ILE A 196 22.01 -11.64 0.16
C ILE A 196 20.52 -11.73 -0.12
N ALA A 197 19.84 -12.77 0.37
CA ALA A 197 18.41 -12.96 0.18
C ALA A 197 17.60 -11.81 0.84
N HIS A 198 17.98 -11.39 2.05
CA HIS A 198 17.39 -10.19 2.69
C HIS A 198 17.62 -8.88 1.90
N GLY A 199 18.69 -8.80 1.10
CA GLY A 199 18.98 -7.65 0.25
C GLY A 199 17.94 -7.46 -0.85
N VAL A 200 17.48 -8.55 -1.47
CA VAL A 200 16.45 -8.51 -2.52
C VAL A 200 15.12 -7.99 -1.97
N HIS A 201 14.67 -8.48 -0.81
CA HIS A 201 13.46 -7.99 -0.15
C HIS A 201 13.57 -6.51 0.26
N SER A 202 14.76 -6.07 0.65
CA SER A 202 14.99 -4.65 0.96
C SER A 202 14.79 -3.77 -0.27
N GLU A 203 15.33 -4.17 -1.43
CA GLU A 203 15.15 -3.39 -2.66
C GLU A 203 13.69 -3.39 -3.12
N LYS A 204 13.01 -4.54 -3.09
CA LYS A 204 11.59 -4.64 -3.44
C LYS A 204 10.70 -3.80 -2.52
N LEU A 205 10.97 -3.82 -1.21
CA LEU A 205 10.33 -2.94 -0.23
C LEU A 205 10.50 -1.47 -0.61
N PHE A 206 11.73 -1.04 -0.91
CA PHE A 206 11.98 0.35 -1.28
C PHE A 206 11.35 0.72 -2.62
N GLN A 207 11.38 -0.16 -3.61
CA GLN A 207 10.73 0.04 -4.89
C GLN A 207 9.22 0.25 -4.72
N ALA A 208 8.57 -0.60 -3.91
CA ALA A 208 7.15 -0.46 -3.61
C ALA A 208 6.83 0.90 -2.96
N ILE A 209 7.62 1.32 -1.97
CA ILE A 209 7.43 2.62 -1.32
C ILE A 209 7.69 3.79 -2.29
N ARG A 210 8.70 3.69 -3.17
CA ARG A 210 8.98 4.70 -4.21
C ARG A 210 7.77 4.86 -5.12
N LYS A 211 7.22 3.75 -5.62
CA LYS A 211 6.02 3.74 -6.48
C LYS A 211 4.80 4.29 -5.77
N GLN A 212 4.58 3.94 -4.50
CA GLN A 212 3.51 4.53 -3.68
C GLN A 212 3.69 6.06 -3.54
N THR A 213 4.90 6.53 -3.25
CA THR A 213 5.19 7.97 -3.15
C THR A 213 4.95 8.67 -4.48
N GLN A 214 5.31 8.05 -5.60
CA GLN A 214 5.04 8.59 -6.92
C GLN A 214 3.52 8.70 -7.17
N CYS A 215 2.69 7.74 -6.73
CA CYS A 215 1.23 7.93 -6.76
C CYS A 215 0.78 9.17 -5.99
N LEU A 216 1.40 9.49 -4.85
CA LEU A 216 1.08 10.71 -4.09
C LEU A 216 1.43 11.99 -4.86
N ILE A 217 2.48 11.97 -5.70
CA ILE A 217 2.83 13.11 -6.57
C ILE A 217 1.73 13.35 -7.60
N LEU A 218 1.10 12.28 -8.09
CA LEU A 218 0.01 12.35 -9.07
C LEU A 218 -1.32 12.82 -8.45
N LEU A 219 -1.41 12.97 -7.14
CA LEU A 219 -2.64 13.34 -6.43
C LEU A 219 -3.09 14.75 -6.88
N PRO A 220 -4.20 14.90 -7.62
CA PRO A 220 -4.67 16.21 -8.02
C PRO A 220 -5.16 16.95 -6.77
N MET A 221 -4.43 18.00 -6.45
CA MET A 221 -4.65 18.81 -5.26
C MET A 221 -6.06 19.39 -5.28
N ARG A 222 -6.81 19.20 -4.18
CA ARG A 222 -8.23 19.55 -3.97
C ARG A 222 -9.29 18.65 -4.65
N ALA A 223 -8.91 17.68 -5.48
CA ALA A 223 -9.87 16.79 -6.12
C ALA A 223 -9.94 15.39 -5.48
N ALA A 224 -8.83 14.91 -4.92
CA ALA A 224 -8.79 13.61 -4.27
C ALA A 224 -9.21 13.71 -2.79
N GLN A 225 -10.15 12.89 -2.37
CA GLN A 225 -10.41 12.69 -0.95
C GLN A 225 -9.50 11.56 -0.46
N LEU A 226 -8.40 11.87 0.23
CA LEU A 226 -7.66 10.83 0.92
C LEU A 226 -8.57 10.19 1.96
N SER A 227 -8.83 8.89 1.83
CA SER A 227 -9.53 8.18 2.89
C SER A 227 -8.62 8.02 4.11
N PRO A 228 -9.17 7.93 5.34
CA PRO A 228 -8.40 7.57 6.53
C PRO A 228 -7.56 6.29 6.37
N PHE A 229 -8.01 5.39 5.50
CA PHE A 229 -7.29 4.18 5.15
C PHE A 229 -6.02 4.47 4.34
N VAL A 230 -6.11 5.31 3.30
CA VAL A 230 -4.92 5.76 2.55
C VAL A 230 -3.95 6.53 3.44
N ILE A 231 -4.44 7.35 4.36
CA ILE A 231 -3.61 8.04 5.35
C ILE A 231 -2.76 7.04 6.16
N CYS A 232 -3.32 5.90 6.56
CA CYS A 232 -2.55 4.87 7.26
C CYS A 232 -1.57 4.13 6.36
N MET A 233 -1.92 3.86 5.10
CA MET A 233 -0.98 3.28 4.14
C MET A 233 0.26 4.18 3.93
N ILE A 234 0.05 5.49 3.83
CA ILE A 234 1.15 6.48 3.74
C ILE A 234 2.01 6.44 5.02
N ALA A 235 1.38 6.33 6.20
CA ALA A 235 2.08 6.28 7.46
C ALA A 235 3.03 5.08 7.54
N CYS A 236 2.55 3.87 7.26
CA CYS A 236 3.35 2.65 7.33
C CYS A 236 4.59 2.71 6.43
N SER A 237 4.41 3.15 5.19
CA SER A 237 5.51 3.33 4.24
C SER A 237 6.50 4.42 4.67
N THR A 238 6.00 5.53 5.23
CA THR A 238 6.86 6.62 5.74
C THR A 238 7.71 6.14 6.91
N ILE A 239 7.15 5.35 7.82
CA ILE A 239 7.88 4.75 8.95
C ILE A 239 9.00 3.85 8.44
N ALA A 240 8.70 2.96 7.47
CA ALA A 240 9.72 2.10 6.88
C ALA A 240 10.90 2.91 6.30
N TYR A 241 10.62 4.04 5.63
CA TYR A 241 11.68 4.94 5.13
C TYR A 241 12.46 5.68 6.21
N LEU A 242 11.79 6.12 7.29
CA LEU A 242 12.46 6.76 8.42
C LEU A 242 13.48 5.81 9.05
N VAL A 243 13.08 4.55 9.27
CA VAL A 243 13.97 3.51 9.81
C VAL A 243 15.12 3.21 8.85
N ALA A 244 14.83 3.11 7.55
CA ALA A 244 15.86 2.90 6.52
C ALA A 244 16.93 3.98 6.50
N SER A 245 16.51 5.24 6.64
CA SER A 245 17.38 6.41 6.60
C SER A 245 18.39 6.44 7.75
N LYS A 246 18.12 5.74 8.85
CA LYS A 246 19.05 5.56 9.98
C LYS A 246 20.02 4.39 9.79
N LEU A 247 19.57 3.30 9.19
CA LEU A 247 20.22 1.99 9.32
C LEU A 247 20.78 1.40 8.01
N ALA A 248 20.36 1.87 6.83
CA ALA A 248 20.52 1.10 5.61
C ALA A 248 20.92 1.88 4.35
N LEU A 249 20.78 3.22 4.31
CA LEU A 249 20.94 3.99 3.08
C LEU A 249 22.30 4.68 2.96
N LYS A 250 22.84 4.72 1.74
CA LYS A 250 23.99 5.58 1.39
C LYS A 250 23.59 7.06 1.42
N ALA A 251 24.55 7.98 1.43
CA ALA A 251 24.29 9.41 1.62
C ALA A 251 23.35 10.03 0.56
N ASP A 252 23.52 9.64 -0.70
CA ASP A 252 22.68 10.03 -1.84
C ASP A 252 21.27 9.42 -1.76
N GLU A 253 21.18 8.13 -1.44
CA GLU A 253 19.93 7.42 -1.22
C GLU A 253 19.15 7.99 -0.03
N ALA A 254 19.85 8.41 1.03
CA ALA A 254 19.28 9.03 2.21
C ALA A 254 18.67 10.40 1.90
N GLU A 255 19.30 11.22 1.05
CA GLU A 255 18.71 12.50 0.63
C GLU A 255 17.46 12.30 -0.22
N ALA A 256 17.50 11.34 -1.13
CA ALA A 256 16.34 10.98 -1.93
C ALA A 256 15.20 10.41 -1.05
N ALA A 257 15.52 9.63 -0.01
CA ALA A 257 14.55 9.16 0.97
C ALA A 257 13.97 10.31 1.80
N ARG A 258 14.78 11.28 2.25
CA ARG A 258 14.33 12.49 2.94
C ARG A 258 13.33 13.29 2.11
N SER A 259 13.57 13.44 0.82
CA SER A 259 12.65 14.12 -0.08
C SER A 259 11.30 13.39 -0.20
N ARG A 260 11.30 12.06 -0.25
CA ARG A 260 10.07 11.24 -0.28
C ARG A 260 9.30 11.27 1.04
N ILE A 261 10.01 11.27 2.17
CA ILE A 261 9.41 11.50 3.50
C ILE A 261 8.74 12.88 3.54
N ARG A 262 9.40 13.92 2.99
CA ARG A 262 8.83 15.27 2.93
C ARG A 262 7.53 15.31 2.12
N ILE A 263 7.45 14.61 0.99
CA ILE A 263 6.21 14.48 0.20
C ILE A 263 5.10 13.87 1.08
N SER A 264 5.37 12.74 1.72
CA SER A 264 4.38 12.06 2.57
C SER A 264 3.86 12.95 3.72
N LEU A 265 4.77 13.65 4.42
CA LEU A 265 4.39 14.58 5.49
C LEU A 265 3.64 15.81 4.97
N ALA A 266 4.03 16.37 3.82
CA ALA A 266 3.37 17.50 3.20
C ALA A 266 1.96 17.13 2.75
N THR A 267 1.79 15.96 2.12
CA THR A 267 0.49 15.40 1.79
C THR A 267 -0.38 15.29 3.04
N LEU A 268 0.07 14.64 4.12
CA LEU A 268 -0.72 14.51 5.34
C LEU A 268 -1.12 15.87 5.96
N ARG A 269 -0.20 16.85 5.92
CA ARG A 269 -0.48 18.21 6.41
C ARG A 269 -1.62 18.87 5.65
N MET A 270 -1.73 18.66 4.35
CA MET A 270 -2.81 19.24 3.56
C MET A 270 -4.19 18.71 3.91
N TYR A 271 -4.27 17.49 4.44
CA TYR A 271 -5.51 16.84 4.81
C TYR A 271 -5.80 16.91 6.31
N GLU A 272 -4.98 17.63 7.09
CA GLU A 272 -5.10 17.65 8.56
C GLU A 272 -6.37 18.36 9.06
N ASP A 273 -6.89 19.32 8.29
CA ASP A 273 -8.14 20.03 8.59
C ASP A 273 -9.38 19.21 8.21
N ALA A 274 -9.30 18.43 7.12
CA ALA A 274 -10.39 17.58 6.66
C ALA A 274 -10.50 16.29 7.48
N TRP A 275 -9.36 15.72 7.88
CA TRP A 275 -9.29 14.44 8.58
C TRP A 275 -8.51 14.55 9.88
N PRO A 276 -9.17 14.46 11.05
CA PRO A 276 -8.49 14.43 12.35
C PRO A 276 -7.44 13.31 12.47
N ARG A 277 -7.67 12.18 11.76
CA ARG A 277 -6.70 11.09 11.62
C ARG A 277 -5.41 11.58 10.97
N ALA A 278 -5.46 12.36 9.90
CA ALA A 278 -4.27 12.89 9.23
C ALA A 278 -3.44 13.78 10.17
N LYS A 279 -4.09 14.66 10.94
CA LYS A 279 -3.44 15.49 11.96
C LYS A 279 -2.72 14.65 13.01
N LYS A 280 -3.39 13.62 13.53
CA LYS A 280 -2.81 12.70 14.51
C LYS A 280 -1.60 11.96 13.95
N ILE A 281 -1.73 11.35 12.78
CA ILE A 281 -0.65 10.59 12.12
C ILE A 281 0.53 11.47 11.76
N LEU A 282 0.30 12.70 11.27
CA LEU A 282 1.37 13.65 11.01
C LEU A 282 2.20 13.93 12.27
N MET A 283 1.56 14.05 13.43
CA MET A 283 2.24 14.26 14.71
C MET A 283 3.01 13.01 15.15
N GLU A 284 2.45 11.81 14.98
CA GLU A 284 3.14 10.55 15.26
C GLU A 284 4.40 10.42 14.40
N LEU A 285 4.30 10.59 13.08
CA LEU A 285 5.43 10.51 12.16
C LEU A 285 6.54 11.52 12.49
N LYS A 286 6.18 12.75 12.90
CA LYS A 286 7.16 13.74 13.34
C LYS A 286 7.90 13.31 14.61
N ARG A 287 7.20 12.71 15.58
CA ARG A 287 7.82 12.18 16.81
C ARG A 287 8.73 11.00 16.52
N ILE A 288 8.29 10.08 15.66
CA ILE A 288 9.08 8.93 15.19
C ILE A 288 10.37 9.43 14.51
N ALA A 289 10.23 10.37 13.57
CA ALA A 289 11.38 10.96 12.88
C ALA A 289 12.36 11.64 13.84
N GLN A 290 11.86 12.40 14.83
CA GLN A 290 12.71 13.02 15.85
C GLN A 290 13.47 11.98 16.67
N SER A 291 12.80 10.92 17.15
CA SER A 291 13.42 9.84 17.92
C SER A 291 14.53 9.12 17.13
N ILE A 292 14.24 8.79 15.87
CA ILE A 292 15.17 8.09 14.97
C ILE A 292 16.38 8.97 14.64
N LEU A 293 16.18 10.26 14.30
CA LEU A 293 17.25 11.16 13.87
C LEU A 293 18.11 11.68 15.03
N GLN A 294 17.53 11.94 16.21
CA GLN A 294 18.29 12.35 17.40
C GLN A 294 19.20 11.23 17.91
N SER A 295 18.74 9.97 17.80
CA SER A 295 19.56 8.80 18.12
C SER A 295 20.75 8.62 17.16
N ALA A 296 20.67 9.15 15.94
CA ALA A 296 21.76 9.11 14.97
C ALA A 296 22.82 10.21 15.20
N THR A 297 22.47 11.31 15.88
CA THR A 297 23.36 12.47 16.08
C THR A 297 24.42 12.25 17.17
N VAL A 298 24.33 11.15 17.94
CA VAL A 298 25.31 10.79 18.99
C VAL A 298 26.56 10.09 18.42
N SER A 299 26.61 9.84 17.10
CA SER A 299 27.77 9.26 16.41
C SER A 299 28.45 10.29 15.49
N PRO A 300 29.59 10.91 15.86
CA PRO A 300 30.18 11.97 15.04
C PRO A 300 31.21 11.44 14.02
N THR A 301 31.08 11.83 12.75
CA THR A 301 32.22 12.15 11.85
C THR A 301 31.76 12.99 10.64
N PRO A 302 32.62 13.87 10.08
CA PRO A 302 32.24 15.14 9.48
C PRO A 302 32.01 15.12 7.95
N SER A 303 31.28 16.14 7.50
CA SER A 303 30.85 16.45 6.13
C SER A 303 31.90 17.20 5.29
N ILE A 304 31.89 16.98 3.96
CA ILE A 304 32.41 17.92 2.95
C ILE A 304 31.38 18.10 1.82
N ASP A 305 31.09 19.37 1.53
CA ASP A 305 30.33 20.01 0.41
C ASP A 305 30.75 19.54 -1.00
N SER A 306 30.07 19.75 -2.13
CA SER A 306 28.87 20.48 -2.57
C SER A 306 28.64 20.13 -4.07
N GLN A 307 27.45 20.45 -4.61
CA GLN A 307 27.17 21.07 -5.93
C GLN A 307 26.00 20.45 -6.72
N GLN A 308 25.25 21.38 -7.32
CA GLN A 308 23.89 21.31 -7.84
C GLN A 308 23.93 21.49 -9.36
N LEU A 309 23.07 20.80 -10.11
CA LEU A 309 22.70 21.24 -11.47
C LEU A 309 21.24 20.90 -11.76
N THR A 310 20.54 21.89 -12.27
CA THR A 310 19.13 21.88 -12.69
C THR A 310 19.01 21.52 -14.16
N ASP A 311 18.00 20.73 -14.53
CA ASP A 311 17.23 20.99 -15.75
C ASP A 311 15.81 20.39 -15.64
N GLU A 312 14.82 21.15 -16.11
CA GLU A 312 13.39 20.87 -15.99
C GLU A 312 12.85 20.37 -17.34
N THR A 313 12.30 19.15 -17.39
CA THR A 313 11.62 18.63 -18.58
C THR A 313 10.24 18.12 -18.21
N THR A 314 9.23 18.59 -18.94
CA THR A 314 7.81 18.24 -18.81
C THR A 314 7.61 16.71 -18.82
N ILE A 315 7.16 16.15 -17.70
CA ILE A 315 7.03 14.70 -17.49
C ILE A 315 5.64 14.22 -17.93
N THR A 316 5.58 13.52 -19.06
CA THR A 316 4.56 12.49 -19.30
C THR A 316 5.11 11.18 -18.76
N ALA A 317 4.62 10.72 -17.61
CA ALA A 317 5.09 9.48 -17.01
C ALA A 317 4.33 8.28 -17.60
N SER A 318 4.93 7.61 -18.59
CA SER A 318 4.69 6.18 -18.78
C SER A 318 5.26 5.47 -17.54
N PHE A 319 4.39 4.97 -16.66
CA PHE A 319 4.73 4.69 -15.25
C PHE A 319 5.29 3.28 -15.00
N PHE A 320 5.37 2.47 -16.05
CA PHE A 320 6.09 1.21 -16.10
C PHE A 320 7.33 1.43 -16.98
N ASP A 321 8.50 1.58 -16.37
CA ASP A 321 9.73 1.36 -17.12
C ASP A 321 9.69 -0.08 -17.63
N ASN A 322 9.90 -0.25 -18.93
CA ASN A 322 9.84 -1.52 -19.68
C ASN A 322 10.79 -2.63 -19.14
N GLU A 323 11.52 -2.40 -18.04
CA GLU A 323 12.44 -3.34 -17.41
C GLU A 323 11.79 -4.69 -17.07
N TRP A 324 10.54 -4.70 -16.61
CA TRP A 324 9.85 -5.95 -16.26
C TRP A 324 9.37 -6.75 -17.49
N LEU A 325 9.10 -6.08 -18.62
CA LEU A 325 8.72 -6.74 -19.87
C LEU A 325 9.94 -7.24 -20.66
N CYS A 326 11.06 -6.49 -20.63
CA CYS A 326 12.31 -6.91 -21.26
C CYS A 326 12.91 -8.19 -20.63
N ALA A 327 12.52 -8.54 -19.41
CA ALA A 327 12.89 -9.81 -18.79
C ALA A 327 12.25 -11.03 -19.50
N PHE A 328 11.13 -10.86 -20.20
CA PHE A 328 10.45 -11.93 -20.95
C PHE A 328 10.77 -11.93 -22.45
N GLU A 329 11.28 -10.83 -23.01
CA GLU A 329 11.68 -10.75 -24.43
C GLU A 329 13.03 -11.42 -24.73
N ASN A 330 13.86 -11.68 -23.72
CA ASN A 330 15.19 -12.28 -23.89
C ASN A 330 15.25 -13.81 -23.79
N THR A 331 14.12 -14.51 -23.80
CA THR A 331 14.08 -15.99 -23.78
C THR A 331 13.70 -16.66 -25.10
N THR A 332 13.72 -15.94 -26.22
CA THR A 332 13.66 -16.57 -27.54
C THR A 332 14.77 -16.06 -28.45
N SER A 333 15.90 -16.78 -28.43
CA SER A 333 16.75 -16.98 -29.60
C SER A 333 17.19 -18.43 -29.69
#